data_AF-A0A2H0X8V6-F1
#
_entry.id   AF-A0A2H0X8V6-F1
#
_cell.length_a   1.000
_cell.length_b   1.000
_cell.length_c   1.000
_cell.angle_alpha   90.00
_cell.angle_beta   90.00
_cell.angle_gamma   90.00
#
_symmetry.space_group_name_H-M   'P 1'
#
loop_
_entity.id
_entity.type
_entity.pdbx_description
1 polymer ?
#
loop_
_entity_poly.entity_id
_entity_poly.type
_entity_poly.pdbx_seq_one_letter_code
_entity_poly.pdbx_strand_id
1 'polypeptide(L)' 'MTTNNDRQRVTLFLNPDLLKQAKAQAVIEEFSLTSLVERALVKYLPKETILKKADIRISRYH' A
#
# COMPACT_ATOMS: atom_id res chain seq x y z
N MET A 1 -27.41 -8.39 13.60
CA MET A 1 -26.55 -8.69 12.44
C MET A 1 -25.31 -7.80 12.56
N THR A 2 -24.16 -8.37 12.90
CA THR A 2 -22.90 -7.62 13.04
C THR A 2 -22.16 -7.62 11.70
N THR A 3 -22.02 -6.47 11.07
CA THR A 3 -21.28 -6.29 9.84
C THR A 3 -19.78 -6.19 10.15
N ASN A 4 -19.09 -7.34 10.22
CA ASN A 4 -17.63 -7.36 10.32
C ASN A 4 -17.04 -6.93 8.97
N ASN A 5 -16.76 -5.65 8.81
CA ASN A 5 -15.97 -5.13 7.69
C ASN A 5 -14.59 -4.75 8.24
N ASP A 6 -13.70 -5.72 8.36
CA ASP A 6 -12.34 -5.58 8.93
C ASP A 6 -11.38 -4.74 8.07
N ARG A 7 -11.91 -3.92 7.14
CA ARG A 7 -11.13 -3.11 6.21
C ARG A 7 -11.01 -1.68 6.71
N GLN A 8 -9.77 -1.21 6.86
CA GLN A 8 -9.48 0.18 7.17
C GLN A 8 -9.29 1.00 5.89
N ARG A 9 -9.99 2.14 5.79
CA ARG A 9 -9.82 3.08 4.67
C ARG A 9 -8.62 3.98 4.93
N VAL A 10 -7.67 4.03 3.99
CA VAL A 10 -6.47 4.87 4.06
C VAL A 10 -6.38 5.78 2.84
N THR A 11 -5.75 6.94 3.00
CA THR A 11 -5.45 7.86 1.88
C THR A 11 -3.95 7.84 1.63
N LEU A 12 -3.56 7.64 0.37
CA LEU A 12 -2.16 7.59 -0.05
C LEU A 12 -1.92 8.64 -1.14
N PHE A 13 -0.84 9.41 -1.00
CA PHE A 13 -0.34 10.28 -2.05
C PHE A 13 0.69 9.51 -2.88
N LEU A 14 0.48 9.46 -4.19
CA LEU A 14 1.31 8.70 -5.15
C LEU A 14 1.75 9.62 -6.29
N ASN A 15 2.83 9.24 -6.98
CA ASN A 15 3.21 9.89 -8.23
C ASN A 15 2.03 9.80 -9.24
N PRO A 16 1.62 10.91 -9.88
CA PRO A 16 0.46 10.92 -10.79
C PRO A 16 0.64 10.01 -12.01
N ASP A 17 1.86 9.87 -12.54
CA ASP A 17 2.15 9.00 -13.69
C ASP A 17 2.00 7.53 -13.31
N LEU A 18 2.47 7.16 -12.11
CA LEU A 18 2.28 5.82 -11.56
C LEU A 18 0.78 5.51 -11.36
N LEU A 19 0.02 6.47 -10.83
CA LEU A 19 -1.42 6.30 -10.64
C LEU A 19 -2.15 6.13 -11.98
N LYS A 20 -1.73 6.84 -13.03
CA LYS A 20 -2.30 6.71 -14.38
C LYS A 20 -2.06 5.33 -14.97
N GLN A 21 -0.83 4.82 -14.85
CA GLN A 21 -0.48 3.47 -15.28
C GLN A 21 -1.25 2.40 -14.50
N ALA A 22 -1.31 2.53 -13.17
CA ALA A 22 -2.04 1.60 -12.29
C ALA A 22 -3.54 1.53 -12.64
N LYS A 23 -4.17 2.68 -12.94
CA LYS A 23 -5.57 2.71 -13.39
C LYS A 23 -5.77 1.97 -14.72
N ALA A 24 -4.89 2.21 -15.69
CA ALA A 24 -4.96 1.53 -16.98
C ALA A 24 -4.80 0.01 -16.84
N GLN A 25 -3.84 -0.43 -16.03
CA GLN A 25 -3.61 -1.84 -15.73
C GLN A 25 -4.82 -2.48 -15.03
N ALA A 26 -5.39 -1.82 -14.03
CA ALA A 26 -6.57 -2.32 -13.32
C ALA A 26 -7.76 -2.55 -14.27
N VAL A 27 -7.96 -1.68 -15.26
CA VAL A 27 -9.01 -1.84 -16.28
C VAL A 27 -8.72 -3.04 -17.19
N ILE A 28 -7.50 -3.20 -17.67
CA ILE A 28 -7.11 -4.30 -18.56
C ILE A 28 -7.25 -5.66 -17.85
N GLU A 29 -6.91 -5.71 -16.56
CA GLU A 29 -6.98 -6.93 -15.76
C GLU A 29 -8.35 -7.16 -15.10
N GLU A 30 -9.35 -6.31 -15.38
CA GLU A 30 -10.70 -6.38 -14.81
C GLU A 30 -10.71 -6.41 -13.25
N PHE A 31 -9.75 -5.74 -12.62
CA PHE A 31 -9.68 -5.61 -11.16
C PHE A 31 -9.91 -4.16 -10.71
N SER A 32 -10.30 -3.98 -9.45
CA SER A 32 -10.35 -2.64 -8.86
C SER A 32 -8.95 -2.10 -8.60
N LEU A 33 -8.79 -0.76 -8.64
CA LEU A 33 -7.53 -0.12 -8.24
C LEU A 33 -7.13 -0.49 -6.81
N THR A 34 -8.10 -0.63 -5.91
CA THR A 34 -7.88 -1.09 -4.53
C THR A 34 -7.22 -2.47 -4.50
N SER A 35 -7.77 -3.43 -5.26
CA SER A 35 -7.23 -4.79 -5.34
C SER A 35 -5.84 -4.83 -5.95
N LEU A 36 -5.57 -3.99 -6.94
CA LEU A 36 -4.24 -3.84 -7.53
C LEU A 36 -3.22 -3.35 -6.49
N VAL A 37 -3.58 -2.33 -5.72
CA VAL A 37 -2.72 -1.77 -4.66
C VAL A 37 -2.50 -2.79 -3.54
N GLU A 38 -3.53 -3.51 -3.09
CA GLU A 38 -3.40 -4.57 -2.09
C GLU A 38 -2.42 -5.66 -2.55
N ARG A 39 -2.53 -6.13 -3.80
CA ARG A 39 -1.60 -7.12 -4.36
C ARG A 39 -0.17 -6.59 -4.44
N ALA A 40 0.01 -5.32 -4.83
CA ALA A 40 1.33 -4.70 -4.86
C ALA A 40 1.95 -4.62 -3.45
N LEU A 41 1.15 -4.25 -2.44
CA LEU A 41 1.60 -4.23 -1.05
C LEU A 41 1.98 -5.62 -0.55
N VAL A 42 1.15 -6.64 -0.77
CA VAL A 42 1.47 -8.02 -0.38
C VAL A 42 2.72 -8.55 -1.09
N LYS A 43 2.91 -8.18 -2.36
CA LYS A 43 4.11 -8.55 -3.13
C LYS A 43 5.38 -7.86 -2.61
N TYR A 44 5.26 -6.61 -2.17
CA TYR A 44 6.39 -5.81 -1.71
C TYR A 44 6.74 -6.08 -0.24
N LEU A 45 5.75 -6.36 0.59
CA LEU A 45 5.96 -6.65 2.00
C LEU A 45 6.54 -8.06 2.16
N PRO A 46 7.53 -8.24 3.04
CA PRO A 46 8.09 -9.55 3.31
C PRO A 46 7.02 -10.48 3.91
N LYS A 47 7.05 -11.77 3.54
CA LYS A 47 6.12 -12.79 4.07
C LYS A 47 6.17 -12.88 5.60
N GLU A 48 7.33 -12.62 6.18
CA GLU A 48 7.53 -12.44 7.61
C GLU A 48 8.01 -11.01 7.82
N THR A 49 7.17 -10.19 8.45
CA THR A 49 7.61 -8.88 8.94
C THR A 49 8.58 -9.10 10.09
N ILE A 50 9.87 -9.28 9.79
CA ILE A 50 10.91 -9.15 10.80
C ILE A 50 10.90 -7.67 11.22
N LEU A 51 10.19 -7.36 12.29
CA LEU A 51 10.25 -6.05 12.96
C LEU A 51 11.65 -5.87 13.55
N LYS A 52 12.65 -5.62 12.70
CA LYS A 52 13.92 -5.08 13.17
C LYS A 52 13.62 -3.65 13.58
N LYS A 53 13.75 -3.35 14.87
CA LYS A 53 13.79 -1.95 15.33
C LYS A 53 14.84 -1.25 14.48
N ALA A 54 14.40 -0.37 13.58
CA ALA A 54 15.33 0.52 12.93
C ALA A 54 15.88 1.42 14.04
N ASP A 55 17.19 1.39 14.26
CA ASP A 55 17.88 2.41 15.06
C ASP A 55 17.81 3.73 14.29
N ILE A 56 16.68 4.41 14.40
CA ILE A 56 16.49 5.74 13.80
C ILE A 56 17.30 6.70 14.65
N ARG A 57 18.54 6.98 14.25
CA ARG A 57 19.36 8.04 14.82
C ARG A 57 18.79 9.38 14.37
N ILE A 58 17.99 10.02 15.22
CA ILE A 58 17.56 11.40 15.02
C ILE A 58 18.79 12.30 15.26
N SER A 59 19.43 12.77 14.19
CA SER A 59 20.40 13.86 14.29
C SER A 59 19.63 15.18 14.29
N ARG A 60 19.53 15.82 15.46
CA ARG A 60 19.08 17.20 15.59
C ARG A 60 20.30 18.10 15.39
N TYR A 61 20.34 18.88 14.31
CA TYR A 61 21.22 20.04 14.22
C TYR A 61 20.60 21.17 15.06
N HIS A 62 21.39 21.77 15.95
CA HIS A 62 21.08 23.03 16.67
C HIS A 62 21.42 24.22 15.81
#